data_AF-A0A9D7B9L9-F1
#
_entry.id   AF-A0A9D7B9L9-F1
#
_cell.length_a   1.000
_cell.length_b   1.000
_cell.length_c   1.000
_cell.angle_alpha   90.00
_cell.angle_beta   90.00
_cell.angle_gamma   90.00
#
_symmetry.space_group_name_H-M   'P 1'
#
loop_
_entity.id
_entity.type
_entity.pdbx_description
1 polymer ?
#
loop_
_entity_poly.entity_id
_entity_poly.type
_entity_poly.pdbx_seq_one_letter_code
_entity_poly.pdbx_strand_id
1 'polypeptide(L)'
;MKIACVLLGLLPAWLSAQHCGFDSYSIIVVRPHAEGDTALIDGLRIMLLDKDNLPATATGTPFYLFQRNTDRPTQWMHPTTWKRHGKRQFPFAQDNYILVVPNHFHMEDHRVLVLDERPGNDGPRYRQQLLHLHASQSHRLCGRFDDEVYAVGPGESAFTPVNISLFER
;
A
#
# COMPACT_ATOMS: atom_id res chain seq x y z
N MET A 1 -37.26 38.79 -0.49
CA MET A 1 -37.59 37.36 -0.27
C MET A 1 -37.14 36.43 -1.42
N LYS A 2 -36.10 36.77 -2.21
CA LYS A 2 -35.61 35.91 -3.31
C LYS A 2 -34.13 35.50 -3.19
N ILE A 3 -33.37 36.15 -2.30
CA ILE A 3 -31.93 35.88 -2.09
C ILE A 3 -31.70 34.69 -1.15
N ALA A 4 -32.62 34.47 -0.19
CA ALA A 4 -32.50 33.37 0.79
C ALA A 4 -32.61 31.97 0.16
N CYS A 5 -33.36 31.80 -0.93
CA CYS A 5 -33.50 30.49 -1.59
C CYS A 5 -32.27 30.06 -2.40
N VAL A 6 -31.43 31.00 -2.84
CA VAL A 6 -30.23 30.68 -3.63
C VAL A 6 -29.11 30.12 -2.73
N LEU A 7 -29.02 30.60 -1.48
CA LEU A 7 -28.05 30.09 -0.50
C LEU A 7 -28.38 28.68 -0.01
N LEU A 8 -29.67 28.30 0.07
CA LEU A 8 -30.06 26.94 0.47
C LEU A 8 -29.81 25.88 -0.63
N GLY A 9 -29.77 26.28 -1.90
CA GLY A 9 -29.49 25.37 -3.03
C GLY A 9 -28.01 24.97 -3.18
N LEU A 10 -27.09 25.69 -2.52
CA LEU A 10 -25.65 25.45 -2.59
C LEU A 10 -25.12 24.56 -1.44
N LEU A 11 -25.92 24.32 -0.40
CA LEU A 11 -25.58 23.42 0.71
C LEU A 11 -25.28 21.96 0.33
N PRO A 12 -25.95 21.31 -0.66
CA PRO A 12 -25.68 19.90 -0.97
C PRO A 12 -24.36 19.69 -1.74
N ALA A 13 -23.82 20.72 -2.40
CA ALA A 13 -22.53 20.62 -3.09
C ALA A 13 -21.33 20.55 -2.12
N TRP A 14 -21.45 21.18 -0.94
CA TRP A 14 -20.41 21.18 0.08
C TRP A 14 -20.38 19.89 0.92
N LEU A 15 -21.50 19.16 1.00
CA LEU A 15 -21.59 17.87 1.69
C LEU A 15 -20.99 16.70 0.88
N SER A 16 -20.69 16.91 -0.41
CA SER A 16 -20.14 15.88 -1.30
C SER A 16 -18.61 15.89 -1.37
N ALA A 17 -17.94 16.90 -0.81
CA ALA A 17 -16.50 16.88 -0.59
C ALA A 17 -16.20 16.25 0.78
N GLN A 18 -16.57 14.98 0.96
CA GLN A 18 -16.07 14.21 2.10
C GLN A 18 -14.59 13.93 1.84
N HIS A 19 -13.75 14.86 2.25
CA HIS A 19 -12.32 14.66 2.17
C HIS A 19 -11.93 13.50 3.09
N CYS A 20 -11.49 12.39 2.50
CA CYS A 20 -10.99 11.27 3.28
C CYS A 20 -9.58 11.64 3.75
N GLY A 21 -9.18 11.16 4.93
CA GLY A 21 -7.86 11.48 5.51
C GLY A 21 -6.67 11.10 4.62
N PHE A 22 -6.92 10.37 3.53
CA PHE A 22 -5.93 9.86 2.59
C PHE A 22 -6.22 10.27 1.13
N ASP A 23 -7.02 11.31 0.89
CA ASP A 23 -7.42 11.79 -0.45
C ASP A 23 -6.27 12.07 -1.44
N SER A 24 -5.03 12.10 -0.95
CA SER A 24 -3.82 12.38 -1.72
C SER A 24 -2.84 11.19 -1.75
N TYR A 25 -3.24 10.01 -1.28
CA TYR A 25 -2.36 8.85 -1.17
C TYR A 25 -2.91 7.60 -1.86
N SER A 26 -1.99 6.85 -2.45
CA SER A 26 -2.16 5.48 -2.92
C SER A 26 -1.36 4.53 -2.03
N ILE A 27 -1.68 3.24 -2.12
CA ILE A 27 -0.90 2.17 -1.50
C ILE A 27 -0.38 1.21 -2.57
N ILE A 28 0.88 0.83 -2.43
CA ILE A 28 1.50 -0.28 -3.15
C ILE A 28 1.59 -1.42 -2.16
N VAL A 29 1.17 -2.60 -2.58
CA VAL A 29 1.19 -3.78 -1.71
C VAL A 29 1.83 -4.92 -2.48
N VAL A 30 2.83 -5.55 -1.85
CA VAL A 30 3.65 -6.57 -2.47
C VAL A 30 3.61 -7.86 -1.63
N ARG A 31 3.54 -8.99 -2.33
CA ARG A 31 3.46 -10.32 -1.73
C ARG A 31 4.62 -11.18 -2.23
N PRO A 32 5.78 -11.14 -1.56
CA PRO A 32 6.88 -12.06 -1.84
C PRO A 32 6.56 -13.47 -1.35
N HIS A 33 6.74 -14.46 -2.22
CA HIS A 33 6.57 -15.88 -1.92
C HIS A 33 7.62 -16.71 -2.67
N ALA A 34 7.89 -17.94 -2.21
CA ALA A 34 8.77 -18.83 -2.95
C ALA A 34 8.11 -19.26 -4.27
N GLU A 35 8.91 -19.57 -5.28
CA GLU A 35 8.40 -20.17 -6.52
C GLU A 35 7.66 -21.49 -6.22
N GLY A 36 6.43 -21.63 -6.72
CA GLY A 36 5.58 -22.80 -6.47
C GLY A 36 4.88 -22.81 -5.10
N ASP A 37 5.14 -21.82 -4.24
CA ASP A 37 4.48 -21.63 -2.94
C ASP A 37 3.58 -20.38 -2.99
N THR A 38 2.64 -20.30 -2.06
CA THR A 38 1.78 -19.13 -1.80
C THR A 38 2.05 -18.49 -0.45
N ALA A 39 2.86 -19.11 0.41
CA ALA A 39 3.23 -18.57 1.71
C ALA A 39 4.03 -17.27 1.56
N LEU A 40 3.62 -16.25 2.32
CA LEU A 40 4.34 -14.98 2.39
C LEU A 40 5.68 -15.19 3.11
N ILE A 41 6.77 -14.73 2.51
CA ILE A 41 8.09 -14.75 3.15
C ILE A 41 8.25 -13.50 4.01
N ASP A 42 8.44 -13.69 5.31
CA ASP A 42 8.66 -12.60 6.28
C ASP A 42 10.15 -12.24 6.43
N GLY A 43 10.43 -11.04 6.93
CA GLY A 43 11.78 -10.54 7.23
C GLY A 43 12.56 -9.99 6.03
N LEU A 44 11.94 -9.92 4.85
CA LEU A 44 12.58 -9.38 3.65
C LEU A 44 12.71 -7.86 3.72
N ARG A 45 13.81 -7.33 3.16
CA ARG A 45 13.97 -5.91 2.91
C ARG A 45 13.50 -5.59 1.51
N ILE A 46 12.44 -4.81 1.41
CA ILE A 46 11.82 -4.46 0.14
C ILE A 46 11.85 -2.95 -0.04
N MET A 47 12.42 -2.51 -1.16
CA MET A 47 12.67 -1.10 -1.44
C MET A 47 12.03 -0.66 -2.75
N LEU A 48 11.51 0.55 -2.77
CA LEU A 48 11.11 1.27 -3.97
C LEU A 48 12.31 2.05 -4.49
N LEU A 49 12.66 1.81 -5.75
CA LEU A 49 13.70 2.51 -6.47
C LEU A 49 13.08 3.39 -7.54
N ASP A 50 13.71 4.53 -7.81
CA ASP A 50 13.38 5.41 -8.94
C ASP A 50 13.96 4.90 -10.26
N LYS A 51 13.77 5.70 -11.33
CA LYS A 51 14.22 5.39 -12.68
C LYS A 51 15.74 5.21 -12.81
N ASP A 52 16.50 5.82 -11.89
CA ASP A 52 17.95 5.77 -11.84
C ASP A 52 18.45 4.65 -10.90
N ASN A 53 17.53 3.82 -10.39
CA ASN A 53 17.74 2.75 -9.40
C ASN A 53 18.23 3.25 -8.03
N LEU A 54 17.92 4.50 -7.68
CA LEU A 54 18.19 5.04 -6.35
C LEU A 54 16.96 4.90 -5.45
N PRO A 55 17.11 4.83 -4.12
CA PRO A 55 15.96 4.80 -3.21
C PRO A 55 15.03 5.99 -3.46
N ALA A 56 13.75 5.69 -3.68
CA ALA A 56 12.76 6.71 -4.03
C ALA A 56 12.63 7.80 -2.94
N THR A 57 12.56 9.05 -3.39
CA THR A 57 12.32 10.22 -2.52
C THR A 57 11.12 11.03 -3.02
N ALA A 58 10.23 11.41 -2.11
CA ALA A 58 9.03 12.20 -2.41
C ALA A 58 9.23 13.53 -1.73
N THR A 59 9.33 14.62 -2.50
CA THR A 59 9.59 15.97 -1.96
C THR A 59 10.81 16.03 -1.02
N GLY A 60 11.86 15.25 -1.30
CA GLY A 60 13.06 15.15 -0.45
C GLY A 60 12.90 14.33 0.83
N THR A 61 11.70 13.77 1.09
CA THR A 61 11.48 12.82 2.19
C THR A 61 11.71 11.40 1.68
N PRO A 62 12.57 10.60 2.32
CA PRO A 62 12.77 9.21 1.92
C PRO A 62 11.50 8.39 2.21
N PHE A 63 10.98 7.71 1.19
CA PHE A 63 9.76 6.87 1.30
C PHE A 63 9.93 5.55 0.53
N TYR A 64 11.12 4.97 0.61
CA TYR A 64 11.49 3.84 -0.21
C TYR A 64 11.24 2.49 0.46
N LEU A 65 11.07 2.43 1.78
CA LEU A 65 11.05 1.15 2.50
C LEU A 65 9.62 0.66 2.72
N PHE A 66 9.30 -0.50 2.16
CA PHE A 66 8.06 -1.19 2.47
C PHE A 66 8.10 -1.73 3.91
N GLN A 67 6.96 -1.70 4.57
CA GLN A 67 6.78 -2.22 5.93
C GLN A 67 5.78 -3.36 5.93
N ARG A 68 5.82 -4.24 6.93
CA ARG A 68 4.73 -5.22 7.08
C ARG A 68 3.46 -4.45 7.43
N ASN A 69 2.33 -4.82 6.83
CA ASN A 69 1.04 -4.27 7.22
C ASN A 69 0.69 -4.56 8.70
N THR A 70 1.34 -5.59 9.25
CA THR A 70 1.23 -5.98 10.65
C THR A 70 2.13 -5.18 11.60
N ASP A 71 3.07 -4.40 11.07
CA ASP A 71 3.91 -3.53 11.89
C ASP A 71 3.08 -2.42 12.52
N ARG A 72 3.53 -1.96 13.69
CA ARG A 72 2.87 -0.87 14.40
C ARG A 72 2.91 0.40 13.51
N PRO A 73 1.76 1.03 13.24
CA PRO A 73 1.72 2.22 12.40
C PRO A 73 2.54 3.35 13.01
N THR A 74 3.33 4.02 12.17
CA THR A 74 4.19 5.13 12.58
C THR A 74 3.48 6.47 12.48
N GLN A 75 2.60 6.66 11.48
CA GLN A 75 2.00 7.96 11.18
C GLN A 75 0.55 7.90 10.66
N TRP A 76 0.16 6.82 9.99
CA TRP A 76 -1.11 6.76 9.24
C TRP A 76 -2.32 6.38 10.09
N MET A 77 -2.11 5.70 11.21
CA MET A 77 -3.19 5.13 12.01
C MET A 77 -2.87 5.22 13.50
N HIS A 78 -3.87 5.59 14.30
CA HIS A 78 -3.71 5.57 15.75
C HIS A 78 -3.51 4.12 16.25
N PRO A 79 -2.57 3.84 17.16
CA PRO A 79 -2.26 2.48 17.61
C PRO A 79 -3.46 1.70 18.18
N THR A 80 -4.48 2.38 18.72
CA THR A 80 -5.70 1.73 19.22
C THR A 80 -6.56 1.17 18.09
N THR A 81 -6.63 1.87 16.95
CA THR A 81 -7.33 1.41 15.75
C THR A 81 -6.61 0.18 15.20
N TRP A 82 -5.28 0.25 15.04
CA TRP A 82 -4.46 -0.89 14.61
C TRP A 82 -4.71 -2.16 15.46
N LYS A 83 -4.77 -2.02 16.80
CA LYS A 83 -5.10 -3.15 17.69
C LYS A 83 -6.49 -3.71 17.45
N ARG A 84 -7.50 -2.86 17.21
CA ARG A 84 -8.88 -3.28 16.93
C ARG A 84 -8.98 -4.04 15.60
N HIS A 85 -8.19 -3.64 14.60
CA HIS A 85 -8.13 -4.29 13.29
C HIS A 85 -7.21 -5.54 13.28
N GLY A 86 -7.05 -6.23 14.41
CA GLY A 86 -6.24 -7.44 14.49
C GLY A 86 -4.75 -7.22 14.25
N LYS A 87 -4.23 -6.02 14.57
CA LYS A 87 -2.86 -5.58 14.28
C LYS A 87 -2.56 -5.43 12.79
N ARG A 88 -3.53 -5.01 11.98
CA ARG A 88 -3.32 -4.64 10.57
C ARG A 88 -3.61 -3.16 10.36
N GLN A 89 -2.77 -2.47 9.60
CA GLN A 89 -3.00 -1.06 9.26
C GLN A 89 -4.08 -0.93 8.17
N PHE A 90 -4.03 -1.81 7.17
CA PHE A 90 -5.01 -1.84 6.08
C PHE A 90 -5.60 -3.24 5.98
N PRO A 91 -6.84 -3.48 6.46
CA PRO A 91 -7.43 -4.83 6.48
C PRO A 91 -7.36 -5.56 5.13
N PHE A 92 -7.67 -4.88 4.03
CA PHE A 92 -7.61 -5.42 2.67
C PHE A 92 -6.21 -5.87 2.23
N ALA A 93 -5.15 -5.31 2.80
CA ALA A 93 -3.77 -5.66 2.47
C ALA A 93 -3.27 -6.91 3.23
N GLN A 94 -4.07 -7.49 4.13
CA GLN A 94 -3.76 -8.70 4.91
C GLN A 94 -2.40 -8.57 5.63
N ASP A 95 -1.54 -9.59 5.59
CA ASP A 95 -0.24 -9.55 6.28
C ASP A 95 0.91 -9.12 5.36
N ASN A 96 0.60 -8.67 4.14
CA ASN A 96 1.58 -8.34 3.10
C ASN A 96 2.44 -7.11 3.45
N TYR A 97 3.42 -6.83 2.59
CA TYR A 97 4.23 -5.63 2.67
C TYR A 97 3.51 -4.47 1.98
N ILE A 98 3.55 -3.30 2.60
CA ILE A 98 2.84 -2.11 2.15
C ILE A 98 3.78 -0.92 2.03
N LEU A 99 3.46 -0.02 1.11
CA LEU A 99 4.06 1.30 1.01
C LEU A 99 2.98 2.31 0.60
N VAL A 100 2.80 3.36 1.40
CA VAL A 100 1.90 4.46 1.09
C VAL A 100 2.66 5.52 0.31
N VAL A 101 2.15 5.89 -0.85
CA VAL A 101 2.78 6.82 -1.80
C VAL A 101 1.80 7.95 -2.17
N PRO A 102 2.24 9.13 -2.60
CA PRO A 102 1.34 10.17 -3.08
C PRO A 102 0.55 9.74 -4.33
N ASN A 103 -0.65 10.29 -4.56
CA ASN A 103 -1.51 9.94 -5.71
C ASN A 103 -0.92 10.31 -7.08
N HIS A 104 -0.05 11.32 -7.13
CA HIS A 104 0.61 11.78 -8.36
C HIS A 104 1.93 11.04 -8.63
N PHE A 105 2.10 9.88 -8.01
CA PHE A 105 3.31 9.08 -8.15
C PHE A 105 3.32 8.30 -9.46
N HIS A 106 4.32 8.55 -10.30
CA HIS A 106 4.52 7.88 -11.59
C HIS A 106 5.09 6.47 -11.38
N MET A 107 4.21 5.49 -11.24
CA MET A 107 4.58 4.10 -10.91
C MET A 107 5.52 3.46 -11.95
N GLU A 108 5.32 3.80 -13.22
CA GLU A 108 6.10 3.33 -14.35
C GLU A 108 7.60 3.71 -14.28
N ASP A 109 7.92 4.80 -13.59
CA ASP A 109 9.30 5.25 -13.36
C ASP A 109 9.97 4.53 -12.20
N HIS A 110 9.28 3.59 -11.54
CA HIS A 110 9.75 2.97 -10.31
C HIS A 110 9.85 1.46 -10.40
N ARG A 111 10.71 0.91 -9.55
CA ARG A 111 10.99 -0.52 -9.44
C ARG A 111 10.96 -0.97 -8.00
N VAL A 112 10.59 -2.22 -7.77
CA VAL A 112 10.68 -2.87 -6.46
C VAL A 112 11.92 -3.75 -6.43
N LEU A 113 12.80 -3.48 -5.48
CA LEU A 113 13.96 -4.31 -5.16
C LEU A 113 13.67 -5.13 -3.90
N VAL A 114 13.73 -6.46 -4.03
CA VAL A 114 13.60 -7.40 -2.92
C VAL A 114 14.95 -7.99 -2.56
N LEU A 115 15.33 -7.86 -1.28
CA LEU A 115 16.57 -8.37 -0.71
C LEU A 115 16.27 -9.32 0.46
N ASP A 116 16.88 -10.49 0.43
CA ASP A 116 16.87 -11.43 1.55
C ASP A 116 18.10 -11.20 2.44
N GLU A 117 17.96 -10.25 3.36
CA GLU A 117 18.98 -9.89 4.36
C GLU A 117 18.71 -10.55 5.74
N ARG A 118 17.80 -11.54 5.79
CA ARG A 118 17.43 -12.21 7.04
C ARG A 118 18.65 -12.87 7.69
N PRO A 119 18.68 -13.13 9.01
CA PRO A 119 19.73 -13.92 9.64
C PRO A 119 19.93 -15.32 9.02
N GLY A 120 21.16 -15.84 9.07
CA GLY A 120 21.63 -17.13 8.50
C GLY A 120 20.69 -18.33 8.67
N ASN A 121 19.95 -18.35 9.77
CA ASN A 121 19.25 -19.52 10.26
C ASN A 121 17.74 -19.52 9.93
N ASP A 122 17.24 -18.52 9.21
CA ASP A 122 15.80 -18.30 8.97
C ASP A 122 15.29 -18.97 7.66
N GLY A 123 15.80 -20.16 7.37
CA GLY A 123 15.35 -20.99 6.24
C GLY A 123 16.07 -20.73 4.91
N PRO A 124 15.46 -21.10 3.76
CA PRO A 124 16.08 -20.98 2.45
C PRO A 124 16.38 -19.53 2.09
N ARG A 125 17.42 -19.34 1.28
CA ARG A 125 17.89 -18.02 0.84
C ARG A 125 17.46 -17.72 -0.56
N TYR A 126 16.95 -16.52 -0.78
CA TYR A 126 16.45 -16.11 -2.08
C TYR A 126 17.41 -15.16 -2.79
N ARG A 127 17.42 -15.26 -4.12
CA ARG A 127 18.10 -14.33 -5.00
C ARG A 127 17.43 -12.97 -4.94
N GLN A 128 18.24 -11.92 -5.08
CA GLN A 128 17.74 -10.57 -5.29
C GLN A 128 16.80 -10.54 -6.51
N GLN A 129 15.67 -9.85 -6.37
CA GLN A 129 14.72 -9.61 -7.45
C GLN A 129 14.53 -8.11 -7.65
N LEU A 130 14.50 -7.67 -8.91
CA LEU A 130 14.16 -6.30 -9.31
C LEU A 130 12.98 -6.37 -10.27
N LEU A 131 11.87 -5.75 -9.90
CA LEU A 131 10.61 -5.80 -10.66
C LEU A 131 10.16 -4.40 -11.05
N HIS A 132 9.66 -4.25 -12.27
CA HIS A 132 8.99 -3.04 -12.71
C HIS A 132 7.57 -2.98 -12.16
N LEU A 133 7.15 -1.79 -11.75
CA LEU A 133 5.77 -1.54 -11.36
C LEU A 133 4.96 -1.07 -12.56
N HIS A 134 3.73 -1.56 -12.65
CA HIS A 134 2.72 -1.08 -13.59
C HIS A 134 1.81 -0.07 -12.89
N ALA A 135 1.27 0.91 -13.63
CA ALA A 135 0.40 1.95 -13.09
C ALA A 135 -0.82 1.39 -12.32
N SER A 136 -1.36 0.26 -12.77
CA SER A 136 -2.50 -0.43 -12.15
C SER A 136 -2.18 -1.12 -10.81
N GLN A 137 -0.91 -1.15 -10.37
CA GLN A 137 -0.47 -1.80 -9.14
C GLN A 137 -0.41 -0.85 -7.94
N SER A 138 -0.85 0.40 -8.11
CA SER A 138 -1.14 1.32 -7.01
C SER A 138 -2.65 1.43 -6.82
N HIS A 139 -3.09 1.41 -5.56
CA HIS A 139 -4.50 1.52 -5.22
C HIS A 139 -4.74 2.82 -4.48
N ARG A 140 -5.60 3.69 -5.01
CA ARG A 140 -5.98 4.93 -4.34
C ARG A 140 -6.63 4.63 -2.99
N LEU A 141 -6.21 5.33 -1.96
CA LEU A 141 -6.84 5.28 -0.66
C LEU A 141 -8.00 6.28 -0.63
N CYS A 142 -9.21 5.81 -0.36
CA CYS A 142 -10.38 6.65 -0.08
C CYS A 142 -11.26 6.00 1.00
N GLY A 143 -11.99 6.80 1.75
CA GLY A 143 -12.95 6.33 2.75
C GLY A 143 -12.38 6.09 4.16
N ARG A 144 -13.04 5.18 4.90
CA ARG A 144 -12.80 4.87 6.33
C ARG A 144 -11.89 3.65 6.59
N PHE A 145 -11.24 3.09 5.56
CA PHE A 145 -10.44 1.86 5.69
C PHE A 145 -11.24 0.66 6.20
N ASP A 146 -12.56 0.69 6.00
CA ASP A 146 -13.47 -0.37 6.39
C ASP A 146 -13.64 -1.35 5.23
N ASP A 147 -13.69 -2.64 5.54
CA ASP A 147 -13.81 -3.73 4.55
C ASP A 147 -15.05 -3.53 3.65
N GLU A 148 -16.07 -2.80 4.13
CA GLU A 148 -17.30 -2.46 3.41
C GLU A 148 -17.09 -1.53 2.20
N VAL A 149 -16.09 -0.64 2.24
CA VAL A 149 -15.78 0.28 1.11
C VAL A 149 -14.99 -0.44 0.00
N TYR A 150 -14.30 -1.51 0.38
CA TYR A 150 -13.55 -2.39 -0.50
C TYR A 150 -14.27 -3.73 -0.71
N ALA A 151 -15.60 -3.77 -0.51
CA ALA A 151 -16.40 -4.94 -0.80
C ALA A 151 -16.46 -5.15 -2.32
N VAL A 152 -15.82 -6.21 -2.77
CA VAL A 152 -15.88 -6.75 -4.13
C VAL A 152 -16.96 -7.83 -4.23
N GLY A 153 -17.43 -8.09 -5.44
CA GLY A 153 -18.38 -9.16 -5.70
C GLY A 153 -17.89 -10.52 -5.18
N PRO A 154 -18.78 -11.50 -4.96
CA PRO A 154 -18.39 -12.82 -4.47
C PRO A 154 -17.31 -13.45 -5.34
N GLY A 155 -16.11 -13.64 -4.80
CA GLY A 155 -14.97 -14.27 -5.49
C GLY A 155 -14.00 -13.31 -6.18
N GLU A 156 -14.28 -12.01 -6.20
CA GLU A 156 -13.33 -11.00 -6.65
C GLU A 156 -12.49 -10.50 -5.47
N SER A 157 -11.29 -10.00 -5.74
CA SER A 157 -10.48 -9.29 -4.75
C SER A 157 -10.49 -7.81 -5.09
N ALA A 158 -10.82 -6.93 -4.14
CA ALA A 158 -10.84 -5.47 -4.35
C ALA A 158 -9.44 -4.91 -4.58
N PHE A 159 -8.46 -5.78 -4.45
CA PHE A 159 -7.07 -5.48 -4.35
C PHE A 159 -6.29 -6.72 -4.84
N THR A 160 -5.37 -6.55 -5.79
CA THR A 160 -4.48 -7.63 -6.22
C THR A 160 -3.05 -7.22 -5.89
N PRO A 161 -2.36 -7.91 -4.98
CA PRO A 161 -0.97 -7.57 -4.67
C PRO A 161 -0.08 -7.80 -5.88
N VAL A 162 1.03 -7.07 -5.91
CA VAL A 162 2.15 -7.43 -6.76
C VAL A 162 2.74 -8.73 -6.20
N ASN A 163 2.39 -9.86 -6.81
CA ASN A 163 2.97 -11.14 -6.47
C ASN A 163 4.42 -11.18 -6.95
N ILE A 164 5.33 -11.50 -6.04
CA ILE A 164 6.76 -11.56 -6.32
C ILE A 164 7.24 -12.98 -6.03
N SER A 165 7.41 -13.77 -7.09
CA SER A 165 8.03 -15.10 -6.99
C SER A 165 9.52 -14.96 -6.74
N LEU A 166 9.99 -15.55 -5.66
CA LEU A 166 11.39 -15.60 -5.27
C LEU A 166 12.01 -16.96 -5.57
N PHE A 167 13.23 -16.93 -6.08
CA PHE A 167 13.99 -18.12 -6.46
C PHE A 167 15.11 -18.34 -5.45
N GLU A 168 15.29 -19.57 -4.99
CA GLU A 168 16.38 -19.91 -4.08
C GLU A 168 17.75 -19.64 -4.71
N ARG A 169 18.73 -19.27 -3.87
CA ARG A 169 20.07 -18.88 -4.29
C ARG A 169 20.90 -20.06 -4.78
#